data_AF-A0A7J2PW46-F1
#
_entry.id   AF-A0A7J2PW46-F1
#
_cell.length_a   1.000
_cell.length_b   1.000
_cell.length_c   1.000
_cell.angle_alpha   90.00
_cell.angle_beta   90.00
_cell.angle_gamma   90.00
#
_symmetry.space_group_name_H-M   'P 1'
#
loop_
_entity.id
_entity.type
_entity.pdbx_description
1 polymer ?
#
loop_
_entity_poly.entity_id
_entity_poly.type
_entity_poly.pdbx_seq_one_letter_code
_entity_poly.pdbx_strand_id
1 'polypeptide(L)'
;MLILSSIFVFRYLIKFKIEFKYYLKILIQINEKADFLLEWIINVNLWGVLHGIRAFIPIMLKQNEDCHIINTSSTAGLISSQFHEGIYDMTKHAVVALSEGLSNELSAKKSKIKVSVLCPGLVKTNLLESKRNSPLSISDREINFDVSVENFLEIHPEAKSDMKKWMGWWKRGISPEKVGEVVFKAIKDDVFYILTDNSDLLKGMIENRMKRILKALEQNEKYMK
;
A
#
# COMPACT_ATOMS: atom_id res chain seq x y z
N MET A 1 -26.13 0.85 -2.74
CA MET A 1 -25.26 1.11 -3.90
C MET A 1 -24.51 -0.16 -4.20
N LEU A 2 -25.07 -1.01 -5.08
CA LEU A 2 -24.45 -2.26 -5.51
C LEU A 2 -23.31 -1.92 -6.47
N ILE A 3 -22.11 -2.42 -6.17
CA ILE A 3 -20.92 -2.24 -7.00
C ILE A 3 -21.09 -3.16 -8.21
N LEU A 4 -21.16 -2.57 -9.41
CA LEU A 4 -20.87 -3.26 -10.66
C LEU A 4 -19.39 -3.65 -10.65
N SER A 5 -19.07 -4.82 -10.09
CA SER A 5 -17.75 -5.45 -10.27
C SER A 5 -17.71 -6.03 -11.69
N SER A 6 -17.54 -5.16 -12.67
CA SER A 6 -17.47 -5.55 -14.08
C SER A 6 -16.02 -5.76 -14.48
N ILE A 7 -15.57 -7.00 -14.54
CA ILE A 7 -14.40 -7.39 -15.33
C ILE A 7 -14.76 -7.19 -16.81
N PHE A 8 -14.49 -6.00 -17.36
CA PHE A 8 -14.54 -5.77 -18.81
C PHE A 8 -13.20 -6.22 -19.42
N VAL A 9 -13.07 -7.52 -19.67
CA VAL A 9 -11.98 -8.03 -20.52
C VAL A 9 -12.31 -7.64 -21.96
N PHE A 10 -11.67 -6.57 -22.45
CA PHE A 10 -11.83 -6.11 -23.81
C PHE A 10 -11.33 -7.18 -24.80
N ARG A 11 -12.28 -7.75 -25.54
CA ARG A 11 -12.10 -8.67 -26.69
C ARG A 11 -11.35 -8.05 -27.90
N TYR A 12 -10.67 -6.91 -27.73
CA TYR A 12 -9.95 -6.19 -28.79
C TYR A 12 -8.42 -6.41 -28.83
N LEU A 13 -7.85 -7.10 -27.84
CA LEU A 13 -6.40 -7.29 -27.76
C LEU A 13 -5.82 -8.33 -28.75
N ILE A 14 -6.66 -8.95 -29.59
CA ILE A 14 -6.20 -9.96 -30.57
C ILE A 14 -5.51 -9.32 -31.80
N LYS A 15 -5.62 -8.01 -32.03
CA LYS A 15 -5.04 -7.37 -33.23
C LYS A 15 -3.71 -6.62 -33.05
N PHE A 16 -3.23 -6.44 -31.82
CA PHE A 16 -1.92 -5.81 -31.58
C PHE A 16 -1.01 -6.80 -30.86
N LYS A 17 0.04 -7.26 -31.55
CA LYS A 17 1.24 -7.88 -30.95
C LYS A 17 1.97 -6.83 -30.10
N ILE A 18 1.36 -6.37 -29.01
CA ILE A 18 2.07 -5.69 -27.94
C ILE A 18 2.54 -6.81 -27.01
N GLU A 19 3.85 -6.89 -26.76
CA GLU A 19 4.43 -7.89 -25.88
C GLU A 19 3.80 -7.80 -24.48
N PHE A 20 2.91 -8.74 -24.19
CA PHE A 20 2.15 -8.92 -22.94
C PHE A 20 3.01 -9.33 -21.73
N LYS A 21 4.32 -9.02 -21.73
CA LYS A 21 5.26 -9.56 -20.74
C LYS A 21 5.06 -9.01 -19.32
N TYR A 22 4.44 -7.83 -19.18
CA TYR A 22 4.32 -7.14 -17.89
C TYR A 22 2.91 -7.14 -17.27
N TYR A 23 1.84 -7.11 -18.08
CA TYR A 23 0.47 -6.98 -17.55
C TYR A 23 -0.14 -8.29 -17.03
N LEU A 24 0.36 -9.44 -17.47
CA LEU A 24 -0.19 -10.74 -17.04
C LEU A 24 0.23 -11.15 -15.62
N LYS A 25 1.24 -10.53 -14.98
CA LYS A 25 1.77 -10.99 -13.67
C LYS A 25 0.76 -10.93 -12.51
N ILE A 26 -0.13 -9.93 -12.48
CA ILE A 26 -1.15 -9.80 -11.42
C ILE A 26 -2.23 -10.89 -11.53
N LEU A 27 -2.60 -11.29 -12.75
CA LEU A 27 -3.65 -12.27 -13.01
C LEU A 27 -3.11 -13.71 -13.10
N ILE A 28 -1.86 -13.92 -13.53
CA ILE A 28 -1.19 -15.24 -13.56
C ILE A 28 -0.95 -15.79 -12.15
N GLN A 29 -0.81 -14.92 -11.14
CA GLN A 29 -0.58 -15.38 -9.78
C GLN A 29 -1.81 -16.04 -9.15
N ILE A 30 -3.04 -15.81 -9.62
CA ILE A 30 -4.27 -16.35 -9.01
C ILE A 30 -4.37 -17.88 -9.25
N ASN A 31 -3.77 -18.65 -8.35
CA ASN A 31 -4.02 -20.07 -8.11
C ASN A 31 -4.37 -20.22 -6.62
N GLU A 32 -4.90 -21.38 -6.20
CA GLU A 32 -5.35 -21.60 -4.80
C GLU A 32 -4.30 -21.22 -3.74
N LYS A 33 -3.01 -21.28 -4.07
CA LYS A 33 -1.91 -20.89 -3.15
C LYS A 33 -1.68 -19.38 -3.09
N ALA A 34 -1.96 -18.64 -4.16
CA ALA A 34 -1.92 -17.18 -4.14
C ALA A 34 -3.17 -16.56 -3.53
N ASP A 35 -4.30 -17.27 -3.55
CA ASP A 35 -5.51 -16.85 -2.82
C ASP A 35 -5.21 -16.74 -1.33
N PHE A 36 -4.45 -17.67 -0.75
CA PHE A 36 -4.01 -17.58 0.65
C PHE A 36 -3.08 -16.39 0.93
N LEU A 37 -2.07 -16.15 0.09
CA LEU A 37 -1.16 -15.01 0.27
C LEU A 37 -1.92 -13.68 0.16
N LEU A 38 -2.83 -13.59 -0.81
CA LEU A 38 -3.72 -12.47 -0.99
C LEU A 38 -4.60 -12.25 0.25
N GLU A 39 -5.24 -13.31 0.73
CA GLU A 39 -6.06 -13.28 1.94
C GLU A 39 -5.25 -12.83 3.16
N TRP A 40 -4.06 -13.41 3.38
CA TRP A 40 -3.22 -13.04 4.52
C TRP A 40 -2.82 -11.56 4.47
N ILE A 41 -2.35 -11.07 3.32
CA ILE A 41 -1.96 -9.67 3.14
C ILE A 41 -3.16 -8.73 3.33
N ILE A 42 -4.33 -9.06 2.76
CA ILE A 42 -5.55 -8.26 2.93
C ILE A 42 -6.02 -8.29 4.39
N ASN A 43 -6.03 -9.45 5.03
CA ASN A 43 -6.46 -9.62 6.42
C ASN A 43 -5.59 -8.79 7.37
N VAL A 44 -4.27 -8.80 7.17
CA VAL A 44 -3.36 -8.02 8.01
C VAL A 44 -3.43 -6.53 7.66
N ASN A 45 -3.20 -6.16 6.39
CA ASN A 45 -3.00 -4.76 6.02
C ASN A 45 -4.29 -3.94 5.99
N LEU A 46 -5.43 -4.57 5.69
CA LEU A 46 -6.72 -3.87 5.54
C LEU A 46 -7.68 -4.22 6.68
N TRP A 47 -7.99 -5.49 6.90
CA TRP A 47 -8.93 -5.88 7.95
C TRP A 47 -8.40 -5.54 9.34
N GLY A 48 -7.10 -5.67 9.59
CA GLY A 48 -6.49 -5.22 10.85
C GLY A 48 -6.77 -3.75 11.16
N VAL A 49 -6.64 -2.87 10.16
CA VAL A 49 -6.95 -1.43 10.30
C VAL A 49 -8.44 -1.21 10.53
N LEU A 50 -9.30 -1.87 9.76
CA LEU A 50 -10.76 -1.79 9.92
C LEU A 50 -11.23 -2.28 11.29
N HIS A 51 -10.65 -3.36 11.81
CA HIS A 51 -10.96 -3.88 13.14
C HIS A 51 -10.56 -2.89 14.23
N GLY A 52 -9.37 -2.27 14.13
CA GLY A 52 -8.95 -1.20 15.04
C GLY A 52 -9.94 -0.04 15.03
N ILE A 53 -10.27 0.49 13.85
CA ILE A 53 -11.25 1.56 13.68
C ILE A 53 -12.60 1.19 14.32
N ARG A 54 -13.14 0.01 14.01
CA ARG A 54 -14.44 -0.47 14.54
C ARG A 54 -14.44 -0.63 16.05
N ALA A 55 -13.33 -1.07 16.63
CA ALA A 55 -13.23 -1.28 18.06
C ALA A 55 -13.06 0.03 18.84
N PHE A 56 -12.19 0.93 18.37
CA PHE A 56 -11.76 2.09 19.15
C PHE A 56 -12.58 3.36 18.90
N ILE A 57 -13.09 3.60 17.69
CA ILE A 57 -13.83 4.84 17.40
C ILE A 57 -15.08 5.02 18.28
N PRO A 58 -15.95 4.01 18.48
CA PRO A 58 -17.12 4.19 19.34
C PRO A 58 -16.74 4.58 20.78
N ILE A 59 -15.61 4.07 21.27
CA ILE A 59 -15.08 4.38 22.61
C ILE A 59 -14.60 5.84 22.65
N MET A 60 -13.76 6.24 21.69
CA MET A 60 -13.23 7.61 21.59
C MET A 60 -14.34 8.64 21.44
N LEU A 61 -15.38 8.35 20.63
CA LEU A 61 -16.54 9.21 20.47
C LEU A 61 -17.32 9.38 21.77
N LYS A 62 -17.46 8.30 22.55
CA LYS A 62 -18.13 8.32 23.86
C LYS A 62 -17.33 9.11 24.90
N GLN A 63 -16.00 9.05 24.85
CA GLN A 63 -15.13 9.83 25.74
C GLN A 63 -15.25 11.34 25.47
N ASN A 64 -15.46 11.74 24.22
CA ASN A 64 -15.57 13.16 23.83
C ASN A 64 -14.34 14.00 24.25
N GLU A 65 -13.16 13.39 24.14
CA GLU A 65 -11.84 13.96 24.41
C GLU A 65 -11.04 14.06 23.12
N ASP A 66 -9.97 14.85 23.13
CA ASP A 66 -9.04 14.94 22.01
C ASP A 66 -8.35 13.58 21.81
N CYS A 67 -8.57 12.97 20.66
CA CYS A 67 -8.04 11.66 20.31
C CYS A 67 -7.34 11.72 18.94
N HIS A 68 -6.40 10.81 18.69
CA HIS A 68 -5.72 10.74 17.40
C HIS A 68 -5.58 9.29 16.95
N ILE A 69 -5.96 9.01 15.71
CA ILE A 69 -5.81 7.71 15.05
C ILE A 69 -4.72 7.80 14.00
N ILE A 70 -3.77 6.85 14.01
CA ILE A 70 -2.75 6.75 12.96
C ILE A 70 -2.83 5.40 12.30
N ASN A 71 -3.09 5.42 11.00
CA ASN A 71 -3.05 4.23 10.16
C ASN A 71 -1.72 4.17 9.41
N THR A 72 -1.00 3.05 9.50
CA THR A 72 0.29 2.89 8.82
C THR A 72 0.09 2.31 7.42
N SER A 73 0.19 3.18 6.42
CA SER A 73 0.28 2.83 5.01
C SER A 73 1.76 2.65 4.59
N SER A 74 2.16 3.25 3.47
CA SER A 74 3.49 3.24 2.86
C SER A 74 3.53 4.31 1.76
N THR A 75 4.72 4.72 1.32
CA THR A 75 4.86 5.41 0.03
C THR A 75 4.27 4.58 -1.12
N ALA A 76 4.27 3.25 -1.02
CA ALA A 76 3.55 2.33 -1.91
C ALA A 76 2.02 2.51 -1.94
N GLY A 77 1.44 3.22 -0.96
CA GLY A 77 0.03 3.65 -0.98
C GLY A 77 -0.22 4.94 -1.77
N LEU A 78 0.85 5.63 -2.20
CA LEU A 78 0.80 6.90 -2.92
C LEU A 78 1.22 6.77 -4.38
N ILE A 79 2.09 5.79 -4.66
CA ILE A 79 2.67 5.50 -5.97
C ILE A 79 2.43 4.03 -6.31
N SER A 80 2.34 3.72 -7.61
CA SER A 80 2.32 2.33 -8.08
C SER A 80 3.73 1.98 -8.53
N SER A 81 4.46 1.22 -7.72
CA SER A 81 5.85 0.89 -8.04
C SER A 81 5.90 -0.26 -9.05
N GLN A 82 6.93 -0.28 -9.90
CA GLN A 82 7.20 -1.43 -10.77
C GLN A 82 7.98 -2.54 -10.04
N PHE A 83 8.41 -2.27 -8.80
CA PHE A 83 9.37 -3.09 -8.06
C PHE A 83 8.72 -3.96 -6.98
N HIS A 84 7.44 -3.72 -6.63
CA HIS A 84 6.74 -4.42 -5.56
C HIS A 84 5.43 -5.06 -6.03
N GLU A 85 5.06 -6.11 -5.31
CA GLU A 85 3.88 -6.94 -5.51
C GLU A 85 2.60 -6.09 -5.51
N GLY A 86 1.85 -6.11 -6.63
CA GLY A 86 0.65 -5.28 -6.80
C GLY A 86 -0.39 -5.42 -5.68
N ILE A 87 -0.38 -6.55 -4.95
CA ILE A 87 -1.24 -6.79 -3.78
C ILE A 87 -0.87 -5.88 -2.61
N TYR A 88 0.41 -5.74 -2.29
CA TYR A 88 0.86 -4.87 -1.20
C TYR A 88 0.50 -3.41 -1.51
N ASP A 89 0.88 -2.91 -2.70
CA ASP A 89 0.56 -1.56 -3.17
C ASP A 89 -0.97 -1.32 -3.11
N MET A 90 -1.78 -2.27 -3.58
CA MET A 90 -3.25 -2.21 -3.50
C MET A 90 -3.73 -2.02 -2.06
N THR A 91 -3.29 -2.86 -1.12
CA THR A 91 -3.72 -2.75 0.28
C THR A 91 -3.29 -1.43 0.91
N LYS A 92 -2.09 -0.93 0.59
CA LYS A 92 -1.59 0.35 1.12
C LYS A 92 -2.33 1.55 0.53
N HIS A 93 -2.73 1.51 -0.75
CA HIS A 93 -3.63 2.50 -1.33
C HIS A 93 -4.99 2.49 -0.62
N ALA A 94 -5.54 1.31 -0.34
CA ALA A 94 -6.81 1.20 0.38
C ALA A 94 -6.74 1.83 1.78
N VAL A 95 -5.63 1.65 2.50
CA VAL A 95 -5.42 2.30 3.82
C VAL A 95 -5.33 3.83 3.71
N VAL A 96 -4.71 4.38 2.66
CA VAL A 96 -4.71 5.83 2.41
C VAL A 96 -6.13 6.33 2.21
N ALA A 97 -6.86 5.76 1.25
CA ALA A 97 -8.22 6.17 0.92
C ALA A 97 -9.18 6.02 2.11
N LEU A 98 -9.06 4.94 2.89
CA LEU A 98 -9.83 4.72 4.12
C LEU A 98 -9.57 5.83 5.15
N SER A 99 -8.30 6.22 5.31
CA SER A 99 -7.92 7.24 6.29
C SER A 99 -8.39 8.64 5.89
N GLU A 100 -8.33 8.97 4.59
CA GLU A 100 -8.89 10.21 4.04
C GLU A 100 -10.40 10.27 4.27
N GLY A 101 -11.11 9.20 3.90
CA GLY A 101 -12.56 9.10 4.10
C GLY A 101 -12.96 9.24 5.56
N LEU A 102 -12.25 8.53 6.46
CA LEU A 102 -12.52 8.61 7.89
C LEU A 102 -12.27 10.02 8.45
N SER A 103 -11.18 10.68 8.05
CA SER A 103 -10.88 12.05 8.47
C SER A 103 -11.98 13.03 8.05
N ASN A 104 -12.46 12.91 6.80
CA ASN A 104 -13.55 13.73 6.29
C ASN A 104 -14.86 13.49 7.07
N GLU A 105 -15.21 12.23 7.36
CA GLU A 105 -16.41 11.90 8.13
C GLU A 105 -16.37 12.43 9.56
N LEU A 106 -15.24 12.27 10.26
CA LEU A 106 -15.06 12.75 11.64
C LEU A 106 -15.06 14.28 11.69
N SER A 107 -14.43 14.93 10.71
CA SER A 107 -14.44 16.40 10.56
C SER A 107 -15.86 16.93 10.30
N ALA A 108 -16.62 16.29 9.41
CA ALA A 108 -18.01 16.67 9.13
C ALA A 108 -18.91 16.54 10.38
N LYS A 109 -18.62 15.57 11.25
CA LYS A 109 -19.29 15.38 12.55
C LYS A 109 -18.76 16.30 13.65
N LYS A 110 -17.78 17.17 13.36
CA LYS A 110 -17.09 18.02 14.34
C LYS A 110 -16.54 17.20 15.53
N SER A 111 -16.08 16.00 15.25
CA SER A 111 -15.48 15.13 16.26
C SER A 111 -14.15 15.71 16.74
N LYS A 112 -13.80 15.45 18.01
CA LYS A 112 -12.46 15.70 18.56
C LYS A 112 -11.42 14.64 18.17
N ILE A 113 -11.83 13.62 17.44
CA ILE A 113 -10.95 12.57 16.94
C ILE A 113 -10.31 13.06 15.64
N LYS A 114 -8.99 13.14 15.63
CA LYS A 114 -8.15 13.42 14.47
C LYS A 114 -7.62 12.13 13.86
N VAL A 115 -7.29 12.17 12.57
CA VAL A 115 -6.75 11.03 11.83
C VAL A 115 -5.52 11.48 11.08
N SER A 116 -4.48 10.65 11.07
CA SER A 116 -3.35 10.78 10.16
C SER A 116 -3.07 9.46 9.47
N VAL A 117 -2.49 9.53 8.28
CA VAL A 117 -1.94 8.37 7.58
C VAL A 117 -0.43 8.47 7.52
N LEU A 118 0.24 7.45 8.05
CA LEU A 118 1.69 7.31 8.01
C LEU A 118 2.09 6.59 6.73
N CYS A 119 2.80 7.29 5.85
CA CYS A 119 3.29 6.79 4.56
C CYS A 119 4.82 6.72 4.56
N PRO A 120 5.42 5.72 5.23
CA PRO A 120 6.85 5.63 5.35
C PRO A 120 7.49 5.17 4.04
N GLY A 121 8.68 5.70 3.77
CA GLY A 121 9.60 5.15 2.78
C GLY A 121 10.34 3.94 3.35
N LEU A 122 11.64 3.82 3.08
CA LEU A 122 12.45 2.71 3.59
C LEU A 122 12.76 2.90 5.09
N VAL A 123 12.38 1.91 5.90
CA VAL A 123 12.62 1.88 7.35
C VAL A 123 13.32 0.58 7.72
N LYS A 124 14.37 0.65 8.54
CA LYS A 124 15.15 -0.53 8.97
C LYS A 124 14.34 -1.39 9.95
N THR A 125 13.47 -2.24 9.42
CA THR A 125 12.62 -3.18 10.18
C THR A 125 12.80 -4.60 9.66
N ASN A 126 12.18 -5.55 10.34
CA ASN A 126 12.13 -6.95 9.90
C ASN A 126 10.95 -7.20 8.93
N LEU A 127 10.54 -6.21 8.14
CA LEU A 127 9.43 -6.36 7.18
C LEU A 127 9.71 -7.44 6.13
N LEU A 128 10.95 -7.57 5.68
CA LEU A 128 11.36 -8.60 4.71
C LEU A 128 11.27 -10.02 5.28
N GLU A 129 11.22 -10.16 6.61
CA GLU A 129 11.08 -11.44 7.31
C GLU A 129 9.63 -11.71 7.74
N SER A 130 8.64 -11.05 7.12
CA SER A 130 7.24 -11.06 7.59
C SER A 130 6.59 -12.44 7.61
N LYS A 131 7.12 -13.41 6.86
CA LYS A 131 6.63 -14.80 6.88
C LYS A 131 6.64 -15.44 8.27
N ARG A 132 7.52 -15.00 9.17
CA ARG A 132 7.51 -15.44 10.57
C ARG A 132 6.19 -15.15 11.29
N ASN A 133 5.41 -14.19 10.79
CA ASN A 133 4.10 -13.77 11.32
C ASN A 133 2.92 -14.40 10.56
N SER A 134 3.18 -15.29 9.60
CA SER A 134 2.13 -15.98 8.87
C SER A 134 1.44 -17.00 9.79
N PRO A 135 0.11 -17.15 9.74
CA PRO A 135 -0.62 -18.12 10.55
C PRO A 135 -0.37 -19.59 10.14
N LEU A 136 0.45 -19.85 9.12
CA LEU A 136 0.80 -21.20 8.67
C LEU A 136 1.60 -21.99 9.73
N SER A 137 1.25 -23.27 9.88
CA SER A 137 1.97 -24.22 10.74
C SER A 137 3.40 -24.44 10.24
N ILE A 138 4.33 -24.85 11.12
CA ILE A 138 5.73 -25.13 10.73
C ILE A 138 5.82 -26.20 9.62
N SER A 139 4.90 -27.16 9.60
CA SER A 139 4.81 -28.20 8.56
C SER A 139 4.31 -27.68 7.21
N ASP A 140 3.57 -26.58 7.18
CA ASP A 140 3.18 -25.89 5.92
C ASP A 140 4.27 -24.91 5.45
N ARG A 141 5.37 -24.74 6.20
CA ARG A 141 6.53 -23.90 5.83
C ARG A 141 7.46 -24.58 4.83
N GLU A 142 7.26 -25.87 4.51
CA GLU A 142 7.88 -26.51 3.34
C GLU A 142 7.29 -26.03 2.02
N ILE A 143 6.20 -25.24 2.06
CA ILE A 143 5.83 -24.43 0.92
C ILE A 143 6.86 -23.31 0.82
N ASN A 144 7.86 -23.50 -0.07
CA ASN A 144 8.79 -22.48 -0.54
C ASN A 144 8.06 -21.33 -1.27
N PHE A 145 7.15 -20.62 -0.59
CA PHE A 145 6.83 -19.24 -0.96
C PHE A 145 7.92 -18.39 -0.40
N ASP A 146 9.08 -18.50 -1.04
CA ASP A 146 10.18 -17.65 -0.71
C ASP A 146 9.92 -16.24 -1.28
N VAL A 147 9.15 -15.45 -0.52
CA VAL A 147 9.16 -13.97 -0.59
C VAL A 147 10.50 -13.44 -0.06
N SER A 148 11.53 -14.29 0.02
CA SER A 148 12.88 -13.82 0.12
C SER A 148 13.23 -13.09 -1.16
N VAL A 149 14.15 -12.17 -0.98
CA VAL A 149 14.85 -11.54 -2.08
C VAL A 149 15.45 -12.62 -2.99
N GLU A 150 15.94 -13.72 -2.45
CA GLU A 150 16.57 -14.82 -3.19
C GLU A 150 15.65 -15.48 -4.24
N ASN A 151 14.44 -15.91 -3.89
CA ASN A 151 13.52 -16.55 -4.84
C ASN A 151 12.97 -15.57 -5.89
N PHE A 152 12.67 -14.33 -5.48
CA PHE A 152 12.30 -13.28 -6.43
C PHE A 152 13.42 -13.05 -7.45
N LEU A 153 14.69 -13.10 -7.02
CA LEU A 153 15.86 -12.95 -7.87
C LEU A 153 16.20 -14.18 -8.71
N GLU A 154 15.76 -15.37 -8.30
CA GLU A 154 15.83 -16.58 -9.14
C GLU A 154 14.83 -16.51 -10.29
N ILE A 155 13.61 -16.04 -10.03
CA ILE A 155 12.56 -15.88 -11.04
C ILE A 155 12.82 -14.65 -11.93
N HIS A 156 13.43 -13.60 -11.38
CA HIS A 156 13.75 -12.34 -12.06
C HIS A 156 15.25 -11.99 -11.94
N PRO A 157 16.13 -12.73 -12.63
CA PRO A 157 17.57 -12.45 -12.61
C PRO A 157 17.91 -11.05 -13.12
N GLU A 158 17.09 -10.48 -14.01
CA GLU A 158 17.19 -9.08 -14.47
C GLU A 158 17.00 -8.07 -13.33
N ALA A 159 16.22 -8.40 -12.30
CA ALA A 159 15.97 -7.55 -11.16
C ALA A 159 17.10 -7.59 -10.11
N LYS A 160 18.12 -8.46 -10.27
CA LYS A 160 19.25 -8.59 -9.33
C LYS A 160 19.98 -7.27 -9.09
N SER A 161 20.20 -6.49 -10.14
CA SER A 161 20.89 -5.19 -10.05
C SER A 161 20.07 -4.18 -9.25
N ASP A 162 18.77 -4.08 -9.54
CA ASP A 162 17.86 -3.12 -8.90
C ASP A 162 17.54 -3.52 -7.46
N MET A 163 17.40 -4.81 -7.19
CA MET A 163 17.21 -5.34 -5.84
C MET A 163 18.46 -5.17 -4.97
N LYS A 164 19.67 -5.35 -5.52
CA LYS A 164 20.92 -5.08 -4.77
C LYS A 164 21.01 -3.61 -4.38
N LYS A 165 20.61 -2.69 -5.27
CA LYS A 165 20.50 -1.26 -4.97
C LYS A 165 19.42 -1.01 -3.92
N TRP A 166 18.25 -1.62 -4.07
CA TRP A 166 17.13 -1.48 -3.14
C TRP A 166 17.48 -1.98 -1.74
N MET A 167 18.13 -3.13 -1.60
CA MET A 167 18.66 -3.65 -0.34
C MET A 167 19.73 -2.73 0.26
N GLY A 168 20.57 -2.13 -0.59
CA GLY A 168 21.51 -1.08 -0.20
C GLY A 168 20.80 0.16 0.36
N TRP A 169 19.69 0.56 -0.24
CA TRP A 169 18.85 1.66 0.26
C TRP A 169 18.07 1.27 1.52
N TRP A 170 17.56 0.04 1.63
CA TRP A 170 16.86 -0.48 2.82
C TRP A 170 17.76 -0.44 4.05
N LYS A 171 19.01 -0.90 3.91
CA LYS A 171 20.03 -0.82 4.98
C LYS A 171 20.37 0.62 5.38
N ARG A 172 20.09 1.59 4.52
CA ARG A 172 20.22 3.04 4.78
C ARG A 172 18.90 3.73 5.10
N GLY A 173 17.80 2.98 5.20
CA GLY A 173 16.50 3.50 5.61
C GLY A 173 16.58 4.18 6.98
N ILE A 174 15.59 4.99 7.31
CA ILE A 174 15.53 5.61 8.63
C ILE A 174 15.25 4.55 9.71
N SER A 175 15.62 4.85 10.96
CA SER A 175 15.36 3.93 12.06
C SER A 175 13.90 4.01 12.54
N PRO A 176 13.34 2.93 13.12
CA PRO A 176 12.00 2.96 13.71
C PRO A 176 11.83 4.03 14.79
N GLU A 177 12.87 4.30 15.59
CA GLU A 177 12.87 5.35 16.61
C GLU A 177 12.67 6.72 15.96
N LYS A 178 13.36 6.96 14.84
CA LYS A 178 13.21 8.21 14.10
C LYS A 178 11.82 8.36 13.49
N VAL A 179 11.22 7.27 13.02
CA VAL A 179 9.81 7.26 12.58
C VAL A 179 8.89 7.65 13.74
N GLY A 180 9.11 7.08 14.92
CA GLY A 180 8.35 7.42 16.14
C GLY A 180 8.43 8.90 16.49
N GLU A 181 9.63 9.51 16.42
CA GLU A 181 9.80 10.95 16.62
C GLU A 181 9.00 11.79 15.62
N VAL A 182 9.05 11.43 14.34
CA VAL A 182 8.33 12.13 13.27
C VAL A 182 6.82 12.03 13.49
N VAL A 183 6.33 10.83 13.81
CA VAL A 183 4.93 10.58 14.12
C VAL A 183 4.46 11.43 15.30
N PHE A 184 5.22 11.48 16.39
CA PHE A 184 4.83 12.22 17.58
C PHE A 184 4.78 13.74 17.32
N LYS A 185 5.70 14.27 16.51
CA LYS A 185 5.65 15.68 16.06
C LYS A 185 4.45 15.94 15.17
N ALA A 186 4.19 15.07 14.19
CA ALA A 186 3.05 15.18 13.30
C ALA A 186 1.69 15.16 14.01
N ILE A 187 1.54 14.38 15.10
CA ILE A 187 0.34 14.43 15.95
C ILE A 187 0.16 15.82 16.55
N LYS A 188 1.22 16.40 17.11
CA LYS A 188 1.18 17.73 17.74
C LYS A 188 0.86 18.83 16.74
N ASP A 189 1.40 18.72 15.53
CA ASP A 189 1.28 19.71 14.46
C ASP A 189 0.03 19.48 13.58
N ASP A 190 -0.81 18.50 13.93
CA ASP A 190 -2.04 18.14 13.19
C ASP A 190 -1.81 17.81 11.70
N VAL A 191 -0.72 17.10 11.42
CA VAL A 191 -0.35 16.72 10.06
C VAL A 191 -1.08 15.44 9.66
N PHE A 192 -1.96 15.53 8.66
CA PHE A 192 -2.68 14.37 8.13
C PHE A 192 -1.75 13.39 7.39
N TYR A 193 -0.98 13.86 6.40
CA TYR A 193 -0.05 13.03 5.62
C TYR A 193 1.34 13.01 6.25
N ILE A 194 1.69 11.92 6.92
CA ILE A 194 3.00 11.76 7.58
C ILE A 194 3.92 10.99 6.64
N LEU A 195 4.76 11.70 5.88
CA LEU A 195 5.78 11.10 5.02
C LEU A 195 7.14 11.14 5.71
N THR A 196 7.84 10.00 5.71
CA THR A 196 9.19 9.90 6.30
C THR A 196 10.30 9.88 5.27
N ASP A 197 9.95 9.85 3.99
CA ASP A 197 10.84 10.03 2.85
C ASP A 197 10.43 11.34 2.17
N ASN A 198 11.36 12.29 2.14
CA ASN A 198 11.18 13.61 1.54
C ASN A 198 12.09 13.81 0.31
N SER A 199 12.56 12.71 -0.29
CA SER A 199 13.43 12.77 -1.46
C SER A 199 12.71 13.31 -2.71
N ASP A 200 13.47 13.98 -3.57
CA ASP A 200 12.98 14.43 -4.88
C ASP A 200 12.52 13.26 -5.76
N LEU A 201 13.08 12.06 -5.52
CA LEU A 201 12.66 10.84 -6.21
C LEU A 201 11.20 10.52 -5.90
N LEU A 202 10.83 10.41 -4.62
CA LEU A 202 9.45 10.12 -4.22
C LEU A 202 8.50 11.22 -4.72
N LYS A 203 8.90 12.49 -4.57
CA LYS A 203 8.14 13.63 -5.07
C LYS A 203 7.86 13.51 -6.57
N GLY A 204 8.89 13.24 -7.37
CA GLY A 204 8.76 13.05 -8.82
C GLY A 204 7.85 11.87 -9.19
N MET A 205 7.90 10.78 -8.43
CA MET A 205 7.02 9.62 -8.65
C MET A 205 5.55 9.94 -8.36
N ILE A 206 5.26 10.65 -7.27
CA ILE A 206 3.90 11.11 -6.93
C ILE A 206 3.40 12.07 -8.02
N GLU A 207 4.18 13.08 -8.37
CA GLU A 207 3.81 14.04 -9.41
C GLU A 207 3.51 13.38 -10.75
N ASN A 208 4.37 12.45 -11.18
CA ASN A 208 4.18 11.74 -12.44
C ASN A 208 2.87 10.92 -12.42
N ARG A 209 2.58 10.22 -11.32
CA ARG A 209 1.31 9.49 -11.18
C ARG A 209 0.12 10.44 -11.32
N MET A 210 0.11 11.56 -10.62
CA MET A 210 -0.99 12.52 -10.65
C MET A 210 -1.15 13.19 -12.01
N LYS A 211 -0.04 13.59 -12.65
CA LYS A 211 -0.04 14.15 -14.01
C LYS A 211 -0.68 13.20 -15.02
N ARG A 212 -0.42 11.88 -14.93
CA ARG A 212 -1.08 10.89 -15.79
C ARG A 212 -2.60 10.84 -15.58
N ILE A 213 -3.06 10.91 -14.34
CA ILE A 213 -4.49 10.90 -14.00
C ILE A 213 -5.17 12.16 -14.55
N LEU A 214 -4.57 13.33 -14.32
CA LEU A 214 -5.10 14.61 -14.81
C LEU A 214 -5.15 14.66 -16.34
N LYS A 215 -4.08 14.21 -17.01
CA LYS A 215 -4.05 14.11 -18.48
C LYS A 215 -5.15 13.19 -19.01
N ALA A 216 -5.52 12.13 -18.27
CA ALA A 216 -6.61 11.25 -18.66
C ALA A 216 -7.97 11.96 -18.62
N LEU A 217 -8.18 12.92 -17.72
CA LEU A 217 -9.41 13.73 -17.70
C LEU A 217 -9.55 14.52 -19.01
N GLU A 218 -8.51 15.25 -19.41
CA GLU A 218 -8.47 16.01 -20.67
C GLU A 218 -8.70 15.10 -21.90
N GLN A 219 -8.03 13.94 -21.90
CA GLN A 219 -8.19 12.96 -22.98
C GLN A 219 -9.59 12.39 -23.06
N ASN A 220 -10.30 12.27 -21.92
CA ASN A 220 -11.62 11.69 -21.85
C ASN A 220 -12.73 12.65 -22.27
N GLU A 221 -12.51 13.97 -22.22
CA GLU A 221 -13.50 14.95 -22.68
C GLU A 221 -13.95 14.69 -24.13
N LYS A 222 -13.04 14.22 -24.99
CA LYS A 222 -13.35 13.92 -26.40
C LYS A 222 -14.32 12.73 -26.58
N TYR A 223 -14.49 11.89 -25.56
CA TYR A 223 -15.38 10.73 -25.58
C TYR A 223 -16.74 11.01 -24.91
N MET A 224 -16.89 12.18 -24.28
CA MET A 224 -18.11 12.60 -23.57
C MET A 224 -18.92 13.65 -24.35
N LYS A 225 -18.45 14.03 -25.53
CA LYS A 225 -19.15 14.85 -26.52
C LYS A 225 -19.80 13.96 -27.56
#